data_AF-A0A538L4T7-F1
#
_entry.id   AF-A0A538L4T7-F1
#
_cell.length_a   1.000
_cell.length_b   1.000
_cell.length_c   1.000
_cell.angle_alpha   90.00
_cell.angle_beta   90.00
_cell.angle_gamma   90.00
#
_symmetry.space_group_name_H-M   'P 1'
#
loop_
_entity.id
_entity.type
_entity.pdbx_description
1 polymer ?
#
loop_
_entity_poly.entity_id
_entity_poly.type
_entity_poly.pdbx_seq_one_letter_code
_entity_poly.pdbx_strand_id
1 'polypeptide(L)' 'MRLPAFSHGVTSFLWALGLAVFIWLGGMSVGMSRATAVVVAAVSGCAIFLYVRIYGEDDPRRPW' A
#
# COMPACT_ATOMS: atom_id res chain seq x y z
N MET A 1 17.16 2.86 -23.08
CA MET A 1 16.19 1.81 -22.75
C MET A 1 15.23 2.37 -21.73
N ARG A 2 13.97 2.65 -22.10
CA ARG A 2 12.94 3.00 -21.12
C ARG A 2 12.68 1.71 -20.35
N LEU A 3 12.95 1.69 -19.04
CA LEU A 3 12.63 0.52 -18.23
C LEU A 3 11.16 0.18 -18.48
N PRO A 4 10.80 -1.12 -18.62
CA PRO A 4 9.41 -1.50 -18.75
C PRO A 4 8.66 -0.81 -17.61
N ALA A 5 7.67 0.01 -17.97
CA ALA A 5 6.84 0.68 -16.99
C ALA A 5 6.18 -0.44 -16.19
N PHE A 6 6.70 -0.71 -14.99
CA PHE A 6 6.07 -1.63 -14.07
C PHE A 6 4.63 -1.17 -13.95
N SER A 7 3.68 -2.06 -14.24
CA SER A 7 2.26 -1.74 -14.23
C SER A 7 1.95 -1.03 -12.92
N HIS A 8 1.39 0.18 -12.97
CA HIS A 8 1.22 1.02 -11.79
C HIS A 8 0.56 0.23 -10.64
N GLY A 9 -0.43 -0.60 -10.98
CA GLY A 9 -1.11 -1.49 -10.02
C GLY A 9 -0.21 -2.50 -9.29
N VAL A 10 0.87 -3.00 -9.91
CA VAL A 10 1.83 -3.92 -9.26
C VAL A 10 2.66 -3.17 -8.22
N THR A 11 3.13 -1.96 -8.55
CA THR A 11 3.84 -1.09 -7.60
C THR A 11 2.93 -0.66 -6.46
N SER A 12 1.67 -0.31 -6.73
CA SER A 12 0.66 0.03 -5.72
C SER A 12 0.40 -1.14 -4.76
N PHE A 13 0.25 -2.35 -5.31
CA PHE A 13 0.03 -3.56 -4.51
C PHE A 13 1.21 -3.86 -3.60
N LEU A 14 2.44 -3.73 -4.10
CA LEU A 14 3.64 -3.98 -3.31
C LEU A 14 3.79 -3.01 -2.14
N TRP A 15 3.46 -1.72 -2.35
CA TRP A 15 3.43 -0.73 -1.27
C TRP A 15 2.35 -1.03 -0.23
N ALA A 16 1.12 -1.34 -0.68
CA ALA A 16 0.03 -1.69 0.23
C ALA A 16 0.35 -2.93 1.08
N LEU A 17 0.93 -3.96 0.46
CA LEU A 17 1.36 -5.18 1.15
C LEU A 17 2.48 -4.88 2.17
N GLY A 18 3.51 -4.13 1.76
CA GLY A 18 4.61 -3.75 2.64
C GLY A 18 4.15 -2.95 3.85
N LEU A 19 3.26 -1.97 3.65
CA LEU A 19 2.70 -1.16 4.74
C LEU A 19 1.77 -1.95 5.66
N ALA A 20 0.95 -2.85 5.12
CA ALA A 20 0.12 -3.73 5.95
C ALA A 20 0.99 -4.60 6.88
N VAL A 21 2.06 -5.19 6.34
CA VAL A 21 3.01 -5.99 7.14
C VAL A 21 3.73 -5.12 8.17
N PHE A 22 4.16 -3.91 7.80
CA PHE A 22 4.79 -2.97 8.72
C PHE A 22 3.88 -2.59 9.89
N ILE A 23 2.61 -2.26 9.61
CA ILE A 23 1.60 -1.93 10.63
C ILE A 23 1.29 -3.13 11.52
N TRP A 24 1.22 -4.34 10.93
CA TRP A 24 0.99 -5.55 11.70
C TRP A 24 2.13 -5.84 12.70
N LEU A 25 3.38 -5.77 12.22
CA LEU A 25 4.56 -5.95 13.07
C LEU A 25 4.64 -4.85 14.14
N GLY A 26 4.40 -3.59 13.77
CA GLY A 26 4.37 -2.47 14.71
C GLY A 26 3.29 -2.61 15.78
N GLY A 27 2.08 -3.04 15.41
CA GLY A 27 1.00 -3.32 16.36
C GLY A 27 1.36 -4.42 17.35
N MET A 28 2.02 -5.49 16.88
CA MET A 28 2.54 -6.54 17.77
C MET A 28 3.65 -6.01 18.69
N SER A 29 4.53 -5.12 18.22
CA SER A 29 5.57 -4.49 19.04
C SER A 29 5.02 -3.60 20.16
N VAL A 30 3.86 -2.97 19.95
CA VAL A 30 3.18 -2.12 20.95
C VAL A 30 2.39 -2.96 21.98
N GLY A 31 2.35 -4.28 21.82
CA GLY A 31 1.58 -5.17 22.72
C GLY A 31 0.09 -5.24 22.39
N MET A 32 -0.33 -4.83 21.18
CA MET A 32 -1.71 -5.02 20.75
C MET A 32 -2.05 -6.51 20.64
N SER A 33 -3.32 -6.83 20.91
CA SER A 33 -3.82 -8.19 20.66
C SER A 33 -3.64 -8.55 19.18
N ARG A 34 -3.30 -9.82 18.92
CA ARG A 34 -3.01 -10.31 17.57
C ARG A 34 -4.21 -10.08 16.62
N ALA A 35 -5.44 -10.20 17.13
CA ALA A 35 -6.66 -9.91 16.37
C ALA A 35 -6.75 -8.42 15.98
N THR A 36 -6.53 -7.51 16.93
CA THR A 36 -6.56 -6.07 16.67
C THR A 36 -5.49 -5.65 15.68
N ALA A 37 -4.27 -6.14 15.83
CA ALA A 37 -3.15 -5.81 14.94
C ALA A 37 -3.42 -6.27 13.49
N VAL A 38 -4.01 -7.45 13.31
CA VAL A 38 -4.39 -7.96 11.98
C VAL A 38 -5.50 -7.12 11.35
N VAL A 39 -6.53 -6.75 12.11
CA VAL A 39 -7.63 -5.91 11.60
C VAL A 39 -7.11 -4.54 11.18
N VAL A 40 -6.29 -3.89 12.01
CA VAL A 40 -5.72 -2.57 11.70
C VAL A 40 -4.82 -2.64 10.47
N ALA A 41 -3.98 -3.67 10.36
CA ALA A 41 -3.12 -3.89 9.20
C ALA A 41 -3.94 -4.14 7.93
N ALA A 42 -4.99 -4.96 7.99
CA ALA A 42 -5.85 -5.26 6.85
C ALA A 42 -6.63 -4.03 6.36
N VAL A 43 -7.23 -3.27 7.28
CA VAL A 43 -7.97 -2.05 6.95
C VAL A 43 -7.03 -1.00 6.37
N SER A 44 -5.86 -0.79 6.99
CA SER A 44 -4.88 0.19 6.51
C SER A 44 -4.30 -0.21 5.15
N GLY A 45 -3.93 -1.48 4.98
CA GLY A 45 -3.44 -2.01 3.71
C GLY A 45 -4.47 -1.89 2.59
N CYS A 46 -5.74 -2.22 2.87
CA CYS A 46 -6.84 -2.05 1.92
C CYS A 46 -7.05 -0.57 1.55
N ALA A 47 -7.07 0.33 2.54
CA ALA A 47 -7.22 1.77 2.30
C ALA A 47 -6.08 2.33 1.44
N ILE A 48 -4.83 1.95 1.72
CA ILE A 48 -3.65 2.35 0.94
C ILE A 48 -3.73 1.81 -0.49
N PHE A 49 -4.09 0.53 -0.65
CA PHE A 49 -4.26 -0.08 -1.97
C PHE A 49 -5.31 0.68 -2.79
N LEU A 50 -6.47 0.96 -2.20
CA LEU A 50 -7.53 1.71 -2.86
C LEU A 50 -7.09 3.15 -3.17
N TYR A 51 -6.43 3.82 -2.23
CA TYR A 51 -5.92 5.18 -2.43
C TYR A 51 -4.98 5.25 -3.63
N VAL A 52 -3.95 4.39 -3.68
CA VAL A 52 -3.00 4.40 -4.81
C VAL A 52 -3.64 3.86 -6.09
N ARG A 53 -4.58 2.90 -6.01
CA ARG A 53 -5.28 2.41 -7.20
C ARG A 53 -6.15 3.49 -7.85
N ILE A 54 -6.81 4.32 -7.04
CA ILE A 54 -7.73 5.37 -7.51
C ILE A 54 -6.94 6.61 -7.97
N TYR A 55 -5.95 7.04 -7.18
CA TYR A 55 -5.21 8.30 -7.42
C TYR A 55 -3.84 8.10 -8.11
N GLY A 56 -3.36 6.87 -8.30
CA GLY A 56 -2.10 6.61 -8.99
C GLY A 56 -2.16 6.86 -10.51
N GLU A 57 -3.35 6.89 -11.11
CA GLU A 57 -3.51 7.21 -12.53
C GLU A 57 -3.44 8.72 -12.81
N ASP A 58 -3.45 9.57 -11.77
CA ASP A 58 -3.20 11.01 -11.86
C ASP A 58 -1.70 11.30 -12.09
N ASP A 59 -1.10 10.68 -13.11
CA ASP A 59 0.12 11.22 -13.70
C ASP A 59 -0.34 12.41 -14.56
N PRO A 60 -0.09 13.66 -14.13
CA PRO A 60 -0.40 14.80 -14.97
C PRO A 60 0.52 14.66 -16.19
N ARG A 61 -0.02 14.12 -17.30
CA ARG A 61 0.67 14.08 -18.59
C ARG A 61 1.27 15.46 -18.80
N ARG A 62 2.58 15.57 -18.58
CA ARG A 62 3.27 16.86 -18.72
C ARG A 62 3.05 17.28 -20.18
N PRO A 63 2.38 18.41 -20.43
CA PRO A 63 2.12 18.83 -21.80
C PRO A 63 3.36 19.53 -22.34
N TRP A 64 4.51 18.85 -22.46
CA TRP A 64 5.71 19.37 -23.14
C TRP A 64 6.43 18.25 -23.87
#